data_AF-A0A7C1FED7-F1
#
_entry.id   AF-A0A7C1FED7-F1
#
_cell.length_a   1.000
_cell.length_b   1.000
_cell.length_c   1.000
_cell.angle_alpha   90.00
_cell.angle_beta   90.00
_cell.angle_gamma   90.00
#
_symmetry.space_group_name_H-M   'P 1'
#
loop_
_entity.id
_entity.type
_entity.pdbx_description
1 polymer ?
#
loop_
_entity_poly.entity_id
_entity_poly.type
_entity_poly.pdbx_seq_one_letter_code
_entity_poly.pdbx_strand_id
1 'polypeptide(L)'
;MAEIKSTWEIVMEKLKQSEITQEDRERFRKEEAREKAKRLFFPYFEGDQRDWDNFREEAKKLDEVGREELLNLIVENLSLEGLSDRYRTGLEVLFGKEGLERIEELLERYRRKQEVETEILKEELLQGFEKRGIRGSAITPNARIHPRWNKVMEEIRTSFKKELRELLSKLPLV
;
A
#
# COMPACT_ATOMS: atom_id res chain seq x y z
N MET A 1 3.28 5.26 39.19
CA MET A 1 3.30 5.29 37.71
C MET A 1 4.38 4.30 37.29
N ALA A 2 4.00 3.12 36.83
CA ALA A 2 4.95 2.13 36.35
C ALA A 2 5.27 2.45 34.89
N GLU A 3 6.50 2.86 34.61
CA GLU A 3 7.00 3.00 33.24
C GLU A 3 7.01 1.59 32.62
N ILE A 4 6.20 1.39 31.58
CA ILE A 4 6.20 0.13 30.83
C ILE A 4 7.51 0.10 30.05
N LYS A 5 8.47 -0.68 30.53
CA LYS A 5 9.77 -0.88 29.88
C LYS A 5 9.57 -1.38 28.45
N SER A 6 10.36 -0.83 27.52
CA SER A 6 10.35 -1.30 26.13
C SER A 6 10.81 -2.76 26.05
N THR A 7 10.33 -3.53 25.07
CA THR A 7 10.83 -4.90 24.78
C THR A 7 12.35 -4.87 24.65
N TRP A 8 12.90 -3.79 24.09
CA TRP A 8 14.33 -3.51 24.05
C TRP A 8 15.02 -3.46 25.41
N GLU A 9 14.45 -2.76 26.40
CA GLU A 9 15.05 -2.66 27.74
C GLU A 9 15.08 -4.01 28.45
N ILE A 10 14.05 -4.83 28.24
CA ILE A 10 13.97 -6.20 28.79
C ILE A 10 15.03 -7.11 28.14
N VAL A 11 15.23 -6.99 26.83
CA VAL A 11 16.24 -7.76 26.09
C VAL A 11 17.66 -7.31 26.46
N MET A 12 17.88 -5.99 26.61
CA MET A 12 19.14 -5.41 27.09
C MET A 12 19.48 -5.82 28.53
N GLU A 13 18.50 -5.86 29.43
CA GLU A 13 18.70 -6.36 30.80
C GLU A 13 19.09 -7.85 30.84
N LYS A 14 18.66 -8.64 29.84
CA LYS A 14 19.00 -10.06 29.71
C LYS A 14 20.33 -10.32 29.00
N LEU A 15 20.76 -9.44 28.07
CA LEU A 15 21.97 -9.59 27.25
C LEU A 15 23.23 -8.92 27.84
N LYS A 16 23.39 -8.93 29.17
CA LYS A 16 24.41 -8.18 29.96
C LYS A 16 25.89 -8.26 29.54
N GLN A 17 26.30 -8.88 28.43
CA GLN A 17 27.71 -9.03 28.03
C GLN A 17 28.04 -9.00 26.52
N SER A 18 27.12 -8.67 25.60
CA SER A 18 27.49 -8.54 24.17
C SER A 18 27.76 -7.08 23.79
N GLU A 19 28.86 -6.80 23.08
CA GLU A 19 29.16 -5.51 22.45
C GLU A 19 28.13 -5.24 21.34
N ILE A 20 26.98 -4.68 21.72
CA ILE A 20 25.92 -4.30 20.81
C ILE A 20 26.36 -3.02 20.10
N THR A 21 26.47 -3.08 18.79
CA THR A 21 26.90 -1.96 17.96
C THR A 21 25.77 -0.94 17.77
N GLN A 22 26.10 0.28 17.31
CA GLN A 22 25.06 1.26 16.93
C GLN A 22 24.15 0.72 15.82
N GLU A 23 24.69 -0.08 14.89
CA GLU A 23 23.93 -0.73 13.81
C GLU A 23 22.86 -1.68 14.35
N ASP A 24 23.18 -2.47 15.38
CA ASP A 24 22.22 -3.37 16.02
C ASP A 24 21.06 -2.59 16.66
N ARG A 25 21.36 -1.48 17.33
CA ARG A 25 20.34 -0.60 17.95
C ARG A 25 19.37 -0.02 16.93
N GLU A 26 19.88 0.48 15.81
CA GLU A 26 19.05 1.05 14.75
C GLU A 26 18.17 -0.03 14.11
N ARG A 27 18.73 -1.22 13.90
CA ARG A 27 17.99 -2.38 13.38
C ARG A 27 16.83 -2.77 14.29
N PHE A 28 17.07 -2.89 15.61
CA PHE A 28 16.02 -3.20 16.58
C PHE A 28 14.93 -2.13 16.62
N ARG A 29 15.31 -0.85 16.60
CA ARG A 29 14.34 0.24 16.60
C ARG A 29 13.43 0.20 15.36
N LYS A 30 14.01 -0.06 14.19
CA LYS A 30 13.24 -0.20 12.94
C LYS A 30 12.30 -1.40 12.98
N GLU A 31 12.75 -2.52 13.54
CA GLU A 31 11.93 -3.72 13.68
C GLU A 31 10.77 -3.53 14.65
N GLU A 32 10.99 -2.85 15.79
CA GLU A 32 9.92 -2.47 16.71
C GLU A 32 8.91 -1.51 16.08
N ALA A 33 9.39 -0.49 15.34
CA ALA A 33 8.52 0.45 14.63
C ALA A 33 7.63 -0.28 13.60
N ARG A 34 8.22 -1.22 12.85
CA ARG A 34 7.51 -2.07 11.89
C ARG A 34 6.47 -2.97 12.56
N GLU A 35 6.81 -3.60 13.67
CA GLU A 35 5.88 -4.40 14.48
C GLU A 35 4.69 -3.56 14.95
N LYS A 36 4.94 -2.35 15.47
CA LYS A 36 3.88 -1.42 15.89
C LYS A 36 2.97 -1.03 14.74
N ALA A 37 3.55 -0.66 13.59
CA ALA A 37 2.79 -0.32 12.38
C ALA A 37 1.90 -1.48 11.93
N LYS A 38 2.40 -2.72 11.93
CA LYS A 38 1.61 -3.92 11.59
C LYS A 38 0.45 -4.16 12.55
N ARG A 39 0.71 -4.07 13.87
CA ARG A 39 -0.32 -4.24 14.91
C ARG A 39 -1.41 -3.19 14.81
N LEU A 40 -1.08 -2.00 14.34
CA LEU A 40 -2.04 -0.95 14.07
C LEU A 40 -2.75 -1.12 12.71
N PHE A 41 -2.07 -1.63 11.69
CA PHE A 41 -2.63 -1.76 10.34
C PHE A 41 -3.62 -2.93 10.23
N PHE A 42 -3.18 -4.15 10.53
CA PHE A 42 -3.93 -5.37 10.18
C PHE A 42 -5.33 -5.44 10.82
N PRO A 43 -5.52 -5.16 12.12
CA PRO A 43 -6.86 -5.23 12.73
C PRO A 43 -7.88 -4.30 12.08
N TYR A 44 -7.43 -3.15 11.55
CA TYR A 44 -8.30 -2.11 11.02
C TYR A 44 -8.53 -2.23 9.51
N PHE A 45 -7.50 -2.52 8.72
CA PHE A 45 -7.63 -2.62 7.27
C PHE A 45 -8.03 -4.01 6.78
N GLU A 46 -7.55 -5.06 7.44
CA GLU A 46 -7.76 -6.47 7.03
C GLU A 46 -8.57 -7.28 8.05
N GLY A 47 -8.77 -6.77 9.26
CA GLY A 47 -9.47 -7.43 10.35
C GLY A 47 -10.94 -7.04 10.47
N ASP A 48 -11.46 -7.03 11.71
CA ASP A 48 -12.83 -6.70 12.07
C ASP A 48 -12.98 -5.46 12.97
N GLN A 49 -11.88 -4.90 13.49
CA GLN A 49 -11.88 -3.81 14.47
C GLN A 49 -12.60 -2.54 13.97
N ARG A 50 -13.39 -1.88 14.82
CA ARG A 50 -14.23 -0.72 14.42
C ARG A 50 -13.96 0.57 15.20
N ASP A 51 -13.09 0.52 16.20
CA ASP A 51 -12.73 1.69 17.01
C ASP A 51 -11.74 2.61 16.27
N TRP A 52 -12.26 3.33 15.28
CA TRP A 52 -11.45 4.21 14.43
C TRP A 52 -10.89 5.43 15.16
N ASP A 53 -11.50 5.84 16.27
CA ASP A 53 -10.97 6.91 17.11
C ASP A 53 -9.68 6.46 17.80
N ASN A 54 -9.67 5.24 18.37
CA ASN A 54 -8.45 4.65 18.92
C ASN A 54 -7.36 4.47 17.84
N PHE A 55 -7.73 4.04 16.63
CA PHE A 55 -6.79 3.96 15.51
C PHE A 55 -6.12 5.29 15.21
N ARG A 56 -6.90 6.39 15.15
CA ARG A 56 -6.37 7.74 14.90
C ARG A 56 -5.38 8.14 16.00
N GLU A 57 -5.75 7.94 17.26
CA GLU A 57 -4.91 8.33 18.39
C GLU A 57 -3.61 7.52 18.44
N GLU A 58 -3.66 6.21 18.18
CA GLU A 58 -2.47 5.37 18.09
C GLU A 58 -1.59 5.72 16.88
N ALA A 59 -2.19 6.07 15.74
CA ALA A 59 -1.44 6.52 14.56
C ALA A 59 -0.66 7.82 14.81
N LYS A 60 -1.23 8.75 15.61
CA LYS A 60 -0.57 10.01 15.99
C LYS A 60 0.61 9.80 16.96
N LYS A 61 0.61 8.71 17.73
CA LYS A 61 1.69 8.36 18.68
C LYS A 61 2.88 7.67 18.02
N LEU A 62 2.75 7.25 16.76
CA LEU A 62 3.87 6.65 16.03
C LEU A 62 4.99 7.69 15.82
N ASP A 63 6.23 7.25 16.01
CA ASP A 63 7.38 8.04 15.60
C ASP A 63 7.50 8.06 14.06
N GLU A 64 8.41 8.87 13.53
CA GLU A 64 8.58 9.06 12.08
C GLU A 64 8.76 7.72 11.34
N VAL A 65 9.57 6.81 11.90
CA VAL A 65 9.82 5.48 11.35
C VAL A 65 8.55 4.61 11.39
N GLY A 66 7.83 4.60 12.52
CA GLY A 66 6.58 3.86 12.63
C GLY A 66 5.49 4.37 11.67
N ARG A 67 5.42 5.70 11.49
CA ARG A 67 4.52 6.32 10.53
C ARG A 67 4.88 5.92 9.10
N GLU A 68 6.16 5.96 8.72
CA GLU A 68 6.60 5.52 7.40
C GLU A 68 6.25 4.05 7.13
N GLU A 69 6.46 3.16 8.11
CA GLU A 69 6.10 1.74 8.01
C GLU A 69 4.58 1.56 7.86
N LEU A 70 3.75 2.35 8.57
CA LEU A 70 2.30 2.32 8.39
C LEU A 70 1.88 2.75 6.97
N LEU A 71 2.47 3.84 6.45
CA LEU A 71 2.21 4.30 5.09
C LEU A 71 2.64 3.24 4.06
N ASN A 72 3.78 2.58 4.26
CA ASN A 72 4.24 1.51 3.39
C ASN A 72 3.27 0.33 3.39
N LEU A 73 2.74 -0.08 4.55
CA LEU A 73 1.71 -1.12 4.62
C LEU A 73 0.45 -0.75 3.83
N ILE A 74 0.00 0.51 3.93
CA ILE A 74 -1.13 1.01 3.14
C ILE A 74 -0.80 0.93 1.64
N VAL A 75 0.36 1.41 1.20
CA VAL A 75 0.77 1.36 -0.23
C VAL A 75 0.88 -0.08 -0.75
N GLU A 76 1.36 -1.00 0.08
CA GLU A 76 1.59 -2.39 -0.32
C GLU A 76 0.29 -3.15 -0.55
N ASN A 77 -0.72 -2.91 0.29
CA ASN A 77 -1.97 -3.66 0.34
C ASN A 77 -3.15 -2.96 -0.36
N LEU A 78 -3.05 -1.65 -0.63
CA LEU A 78 -4.08 -0.92 -1.35
C LEU A 78 -4.18 -1.40 -2.81
N SER A 79 -5.38 -1.87 -3.17
CA SER A 79 -5.67 -2.43 -4.49
C SER A 79 -6.05 -1.35 -5.52
N LEU A 80 -5.49 -1.46 -6.73
CA LEU A 80 -5.92 -0.68 -7.89
C LEU A 80 -7.35 -1.00 -8.32
N GLU A 81 -7.84 -2.20 -8.01
CA GLU A 81 -9.21 -2.63 -8.33
C GLU A 81 -10.23 -1.89 -7.48
N GLY A 82 -9.81 -1.29 -6.36
CA GLY A 82 -10.62 -0.36 -5.59
C GLY A 82 -10.37 -0.36 -4.10
N LEU A 83 -10.93 0.66 -3.45
CA LEU A 83 -10.97 0.76 -2.00
C LEU A 83 -12.18 -0.02 -1.48
N SER A 84 -11.92 -0.96 -0.58
CA SER A 84 -12.97 -1.49 0.29
C SER A 84 -13.46 -0.39 1.24
N ASP A 85 -14.65 -0.57 1.81
CA ASP A 85 -15.21 0.38 2.78
C ASP A 85 -14.26 0.64 3.95
N ARG A 86 -13.54 -0.40 4.40
CA ARG A 86 -12.54 -0.29 5.48
C ARG A 86 -11.36 0.58 5.07
N TYR A 87 -10.85 0.44 3.85
CA TYR A 87 -9.79 1.31 3.36
C TYR A 87 -10.27 2.75 3.24
N ARG A 88 -11.49 2.98 2.76
CA ARG A 88 -12.07 4.34 2.72
C ARG A 88 -12.15 4.95 4.11
N THR A 89 -12.73 4.23 5.08
CA THR A 89 -12.81 4.72 6.45
C THR A 89 -11.42 4.96 7.04
N GLY A 90 -10.48 4.03 6.91
CA GLY A 90 -9.14 4.18 7.46
C GLY A 90 -8.36 5.35 6.85
N LEU A 91 -8.45 5.54 5.54
CA LEU A 91 -7.83 6.67 4.85
C LEU A 91 -8.48 8.01 5.21
N GLU A 92 -9.82 8.07 5.31
CA GLU A 92 -10.52 9.27 5.78
C GLU A 92 -10.15 9.61 7.24
N VAL A 93 -10.01 8.59 8.08
CA VAL A 93 -9.63 8.78 9.49
C VAL A 93 -8.21 9.34 9.61
N LEU A 94 -7.27 8.87 8.78
CA LEU A 94 -5.88 9.31 8.78
C LEU A 94 -5.68 10.66 8.11
N PHE A 95 -6.27 10.90 6.93
CA PHE A 95 -5.93 12.02 6.07
C PHE A 95 -7.09 13.01 5.87
N GLY A 96 -8.25 12.74 6.50
CA GLY A 96 -9.46 13.50 6.28
C GLY A 96 -10.09 13.26 4.91
N LYS A 97 -11.21 13.94 4.66
CA LYS A 97 -11.96 13.84 3.40
C LYS A 97 -11.14 14.31 2.20
N GLU A 98 -10.47 15.45 2.31
CA GLU A 98 -9.63 15.99 1.22
C GLU A 98 -8.47 15.03 0.87
N GLY A 99 -7.87 14.38 1.88
CA GLY A 99 -6.84 13.39 1.66
C GLY A 99 -7.36 12.14 0.96
N LEU A 100 -8.53 11.63 1.38
CA LEU A 100 -9.21 10.52 0.74
C LEU A 100 -9.54 10.84 -0.73
N GLU A 101 -10.13 12.01 -1.01
CA GLU A 101 -10.49 12.44 -2.36
C GLU A 101 -9.28 12.43 -3.30
N ARG A 102 -8.14 12.95 -2.87
CA ARG A 102 -6.90 12.91 -3.66
C ARG A 102 -6.39 11.49 -3.95
N ILE A 103 -6.55 10.58 -2.99
CA ILE A 103 -6.18 9.16 -3.17
C ILE A 103 -7.14 8.49 -4.15
N GLU A 104 -8.43 8.79 -4.08
CA GLU A 104 -9.44 8.28 -5.01
C GLU A 104 -9.24 8.80 -6.44
N GLU A 105 -8.88 10.08 -6.60
CA GLU A 105 -8.50 10.66 -7.90
C GLU A 105 -7.27 9.97 -8.51
N LEU A 106 -6.26 9.67 -7.68
CA LEU A 106 -5.09 8.92 -8.09
C LEU A 106 -5.47 7.51 -8.56
N LEU A 107 -6.30 6.81 -7.80
CA LEU A 107 -6.79 5.47 -8.16
C LEU A 107 -7.55 5.48 -9.49
N GLU A 108 -8.47 6.43 -9.65
CA GLU A 108 -9.28 6.56 -10.85
C GLU A 108 -8.42 6.84 -12.09
N ARG A 109 -7.40 7.72 -11.95
CA ARG A 109 -6.44 7.97 -13.03
C ARG A 109 -5.71 6.71 -13.47
N TYR A 110 -5.28 5.88 -12.52
CA TYR A 110 -4.56 4.64 -12.83
C TYR A 110 -5.46 3.54 -13.37
N ARG A 111 -6.72 3.46 -12.94
CA ARG A 111 -7.71 2.56 -13.55
C ARG A 111 -7.96 2.89 -15.00
N ARG A 112 -8.17 4.16 -15.33
CA ARG A 112 -8.30 4.61 -16.73
C ARG A 112 -7.05 4.26 -17.55
N LYS A 113 -5.85 4.41 -16.96
CA LYS A 113 -4.61 3.98 -17.60
C LYS A 113 -4.58 2.47 -17.87
N GLN A 114 -5.04 1.65 -16.92
CA GLN A 114 -5.17 0.20 -17.13
C GLN A 114 -6.16 -0.15 -18.22
N GLU A 115 -7.30 0.52 -18.27
CA GLU A 115 -8.33 0.30 -19.30
C GLU A 115 -7.78 0.63 -20.69
N VAL A 116 -7.15 1.80 -20.86
CA VAL A 116 -6.54 2.21 -22.14
C VAL A 116 -5.49 1.20 -22.59
N GLU A 117 -4.55 0.82 -21.72
CA GLU A 117 -3.53 -0.17 -22.06
C GLU A 117 -4.14 -1.55 -22.34
N THR A 118 -5.20 -1.93 -21.64
CA THR A 118 -5.92 -3.19 -21.91
C THR A 118 -6.52 -3.18 -23.31
N GLU A 119 -7.16 -2.09 -23.73
CA GLU A 119 -7.72 -1.96 -25.08
C GLU A 119 -6.63 -1.96 -26.16
N ILE A 120 -5.51 -1.25 -25.96
CA ILE A 120 -4.36 -1.29 -26.87
C ILE A 120 -3.86 -2.74 -27.08
N LEU A 121 -3.72 -3.51 -26.00
CA LEU A 121 -3.30 -4.90 -26.08
C LEU A 121 -4.32 -5.79 -26.80
N LYS A 122 -5.62 -5.53 -26.66
CA LYS A 122 -6.67 -6.22 -27.42
C LYS A 122 -6.58 -5.91 -28.91
N GLU A 123 -6.38 -4.64 -29.26
CA GLU A 123 -6.22 -4.21 -30.65
C GLU A 123 -4.99 -4.85 -31.30
N GLU A 124 -3.84 -4.92 -30.60
CA GLU A 124 -2.64 -5.62 -31.06
C GLU A 124 -2.91 -7.12 -31.32
N LEU A 125 -3.69 -7.78 -30.45
CA LEU A 125 -4.11 -9.18 -30.64
C LEU A 125 -5.05 -9.34 -31.84
N LEU A 126 -6.03 -8.45 -32.02
CA LEU A 126 -6.94 -8.47 -33.17
C LEU A 126 -6.17 -8.38 -34.48
N GLN A 127 -5.26 -7.41 -34.60
CA GLN A 127 -4.42 -7.27 -35.79
C GLN A 127 -3.56 -8.53 -36.04
N GLY A 128 -3.09 -9.17 -34.98
CA GLY A 128 -2.39 -10.46 -35.06
C GLY A 128 -3.28 -11.59 -35.59
N PHE A 129 -4.54 -11.68 -35.16
CA PHE A 129 -5.52 -12.66 -35.63
C PHE A 129 -5.93 -12.41 -37.09
N GLU A 130 -6.14 -11.15 -37.48
CA GLU A 130 -6.48 -10.78 -38.85
C GLU A 130 -5.39 -11.18 -39.84
N LYS A 131 -4.11 -11.01 -39.47
CA LYS A 131 -2.95 -11.48 -40.26
C LYS A 131 -2.91 -13.00 -40.44
N ARG A 132 -3.53 -13.75 -39.51
CA ARG A 132 -3.68 -15.21 -39.57
C ARG A 132 -4.96 -15.65 -40.27
N GLY A 133 -5.71 -14.71 -40.86
CA GLY A 133 -6.98 -15.00 -41.56
C GLY A 133 -8.18 -15.19 -40.64
N ILE A 134 -8.02 -14.97 -39.33
CA ILE A 134 -9.11 -15.05 -38.36
C ILE A 134 -9.78 -13.67 -38.30
N ARG A 135 -11.04 -13.60 -38.73
CA ARG A 135 -11.81 -12.35 -38.81
C ARG A 135 -13.24 -12.58 -38.31
N GLY A 136 -13.82 -11.56 -37.70
CA GLY A 136 -15.21 -11.59 -37.23
C GLY A 136 -15.46 -10.54 -36.16
N SER A 137 -16.59 -9.84 -36.26
CA SER A 137 -17.01 -8.80 -35.32
C SER A 137 -17.34 -9.33 -33.92
N ALA A 138 -17.48 -10.65 -33.77
CA ALA A 138 -17.73 -11.32 -32.50
C ALA A 138 -16.44 -11.73 -31.75
N ILE A 139 -15.26 -11.43 -32.29
CA ILE A 139 -13.98 -11.79 -31.67
C ILE A 139 -13.63 -10.75 -30.61
N THR A 140 -13.68 -11.14 -29.34
CA THR A 140 -13.20 -10.34 -28.21
C THR A 140 -11.90 -10.96 -27.68
N PRO A 141 -10.72 -10.41 -28.02
CA PRO A 141 -9.46 -10.95 -27.53
C PRO A 141 -9.35 -10.81 -26.02
N ASN A 142 -8.78 -11.83 -25.39
CA ASN A 142 -8.37 -11.74 -24.00
C ASN A 142 -6.99 -11.08 -23.92
N ALA A 143 -6.92 -9.82 -23.47
CA ALA A 143 -5.67 -9.08 -23.31
C ALA A 143 -4.61 -9.81 -22.47
N ARG A 144 -5.04 -10.68 -21.53
CA ARG A 144 -4.14 -11.42 -20.62
C ARG A 144 -3.22 -12.40 -21.34
N ILE A 145 -3.57 -12.83 -22.55
CA ILE A 145 -2.73 -13.74 -23.34
C ILE A 145 -1.63 -12.98 -24.09
N HIS A 146 -1.69 -11.64 -24.11
CA HIS A 146 -0.71 -10.84 -24.81
C HIS A 146 0.66 -10.94 -24.12
N PRO A 147 1.78 -11.15 -24.85
CA PRO A 147 3.11 -11.30 -24.24
C PRO A 147 3.54 -10.10 -23.38
N ARG A 148 3.06 -8.89 -23.72
CA ARG A 148 3.35 -7.67 -22.96
C ARG A 148 2.46 -7.45 -21.74
N TRP A 149 1.40 -8.24 -21.55
CA TRP A 149 0.41 -8.03 -20.48
C TRP A 149 1.05 -7.87 -19.10
N ASN A 150 1.84 -8.86 -18.67
CA ASN A 150 2.47 -8.84 -17.36
C ASN A 150 3.38 -7.63 -17.15
N LYS A 151 4.16 -7.27 -18.19
CA LYS A 151 5.07 -6.13 -18.13
C LYS A 151 4.31 -4.81 -17.98
N VAL A 152 3.29 -4.59 -18.81
CA VAL A 152 2.49 -3.36 -18.78
C VAL A 152 1.75 -3.22 -17.45
N MET A 153 1.13 -4.31 -16.95
CA MET A 153 0.42 -4.28 -15.67
C MET A 153 1.36 -4.01 -14.49
N GLU A 154 2.58 -4.56 -14.52
CA GLU A 154 3.59 -4.32 -13.48
C GLU A 154 4.13 -2.89 -13.51
N GLU A 155 4.36 -2.32 -14.70
CA GLU A 155 4.77 -0.92 -14.87
C GLU A 155 3.71 0.03 -14.31
N ILE A 156 2.44 -0.23 -14.58
CA ILE A 156 1.31 0.54 -14.03
C ILE A 156 1.28 0.41 -12.51
N ARG A 157 1.35 -0.81 -11.97
CA ARG A 157 1.34 -1.06 -10.51
C ARG A 157 2.50 -0.39 -9.79
N THR A 158 3.70 -0.50 -10.34
CA THR A 158 4.90 0.12 -9.78
C THR A 158 4.79 1.64 -9.77
N SER A 159 4.34 2.21 -10.89
CA SER A 159 4.12 3.65 -11.01
C SER A 159 3.08 4.14 -10.00
N PHE A 160 1.96 3.41 -9.88
CA PHE A 160 0.92 3.72 -8.92
C PHE A 160 1.43 3.71 -7.48
N LYS A 161 2.12 2.63 -7.07
CA LYS A 161 2.67 2.51 -5.72
C LYS A 161 3.67 3.63 -5.41
N LYS A 162 4.47 4.05 -6.40
CA LYS A 162 5.40 5.16 -6.26
C LYS A 162 4.66 6.49 -6.06
N GLU A 163 3.71 6.83 -6.93
CA GLU A 163 2.93 8.07 -6.83
C GLU A 163 2.08 8.10 -5.56
N LEU A 164 1.51 6.96 -5.15
CA LEU A 164 0.76 6.84 -3.90
C LEU A 164 1.66 7.10 -2.70
N ARG A 165 2.86 6.51 -2.64
CA ARG A 165 3.82 6.77 -1.55
C ARG A 165 4.18 8.26 -1.46
N GLU A 166 4.44 8.89 -2.61
CA GLU A 166 4.74 10.33 -2.68
C GLU A 166 3.56 11.21 -2.28
N LEU A 167 2.32 10.78 -2.56
CA LEU A 167 1.12 11.48 -2.13
C LEU A 167 0.94 11.36 -0.61
N LEU A 168 0.99 10.14 -0.08
CA LEU A 168 0.78 9.88 1.35
C LEU A 168 1.82 10.56 2.25
N SER A 169 3.08 10.68 1.80
CA SER A 169 4.11 11.38 2.56
C SER A 169 3.88 12.89 2.67
N LYS A 170 3.13 13.48 1.74
CA LYS A 170 2.78 14.91 1.73
C LYS A 170 1.47 15.22 2.45
N LEU A 171 0.63 14.21 2.69
CA LEU A 171 -0.63 14.39 3.39
C LEU A 171 -0.41 14.49 4.91
N PRO A 172 -0.95 15.52 5.58
CA PRO A 172 -0.92 15.58 7.03
C PRO A 172 -1.84 14.51 7.62
N LEU A 173 -1.46 13.98 8.78
CA LEU A 173 -2.37 13.15 9.58
C LEU A 173 -3.35 14.08 10.31
N VAL A 174 -4.63 13.73 10.30
CA VAL A 174 -5.74 14.50 10.90
C VAL A 174 -6.05 14.01 12.31
#